data_AF-A0A7Y2DXK0-F1
#
_entry.id   AF-A0A7Y2DXK0-F1
#
_cell.length_a   1.000
_cell.length_b   1.000
_cell.length_c   1.000
_cell.angle_alpha   90.00
_cell.angle_beta   90.00
_cell.angle_gamma   90.00
#
_symmetry.space_group_name_H-M   'P 1'
#
loop_
_entity.id
_entity.type
_entity.pdbx_description
1 polymer ?
#
loop_
_entity_poly.entity_id
_entity_poly.type
_entity_poly.pdbx_seq_one_letter_code
_entity_poly.pdbx_strand_id
1 'polypeptide(L)'
;MEQHIHLLVSLAKTIEIPELIGDIKRDSSVWIKKQDSQFSDFYWQRGNGAFSVGQLEIDVVKNYIANQKAHHQAKDFKTEYIGLLQRYDLAFDERYVWD
;
A
#
# COMPACT_ATOMS: atom_id res chain seq x y z
N MET A 1 -2.06 14.59 -4.58
CA MET A 1 -3.03 13.60 -5.06
C MET A 1 -2.60 12.26 -4.48
N GLU A 2 -3.48 11.55 -3.77
CA GLU A 2 -3.17 10.22 -3.24
C GLU A 2 -3.10 9.24 -4.41
N GLN A 3 -1.95 8.58 -4.58
CA GLN A 3 -1.67 7.64 -5.67
C GLN A 3 -1.37 6.22 -5.13
N HIS A 4 -1.80 5.93 -3.90
CA HIS A 4 -1.58 4.66 -3.22
C HIS A 4 -2.75 4.37 -2.27
N ILE A 5 -2.79 3.15 -1.73
CA ILE A 5 -3.78 2.72 -0.76
C ILE A 5 -3.10 2.00 0.41
N HIS A 6 -3.75 2.00 1.57
CA HIS A 6 -3.35 1.20 2.73
C HIS A 6 -4.42 0.16 3.03
N LEU A 7 -3.99 -1.06 3.34
CA LEU A 7 -4.86 -2.16 3.71
C LEU A 7 -4.40 -2.74 5.05
N LEU A 8 -5.34 -2.89 6.00
CA LEU A 8 -5.14 -3.68 7.20
C LEU A 8 -5.95 -4.97 7.05
N VAL A 9 -5.26 -6.10 6.94
CA VAL A 9 -5.88 -7.40 6.64
C VAL A 9 -5.57 -8.42 7.73
N SER A 10 -6.56 -9.25 8.05
CA SER A 10 -6.34 -10.49 8.80
C SER A 10 -6.23 -11.63 7.80
N LEU A 11 -5.11 -12.33 7.80
CA LEU A 11 -4.77 -13.33 6.80
C LEU A 11 -4.75 -14.73 7.40
N ALA A 12 -5.33 -15.71 6.69
CA ALA A 12 -5.16 -17.10 7.05
C ALA A 12 -3.71 -17.55 6.81
N LYS A 13 -3.22 -18.50 7.61
CA LYS A 13 -1.83 -19.01 7.52
C LYS A 13 -1.47 -19.63 6.17
N THR A 14 -2.46 -19.97 5.35
CA THR A 14 -2.30 -20.63 4.06
C THR A 14 -2.21 -19.66 2.89
N ILE A 15 -2.39 -18.35 3.12
CA ILE A 15 -2.36 -17.35 2.05
C ILE A 15 -1.03 -16.64 2.08
N GLU A 16 -0.36 -16.58 0.93
CA GLU A 16 0.89 -15.84 0.78
C GLU A 16 0.61 -14.37 0.44
N ILE A 17 1.39 -13.46 1.03
CA ILE A 17 1.26 -12.01 0.78
C ILE A 17 1.41 -11.67 -0.72
N PRO A 18 2.40 -12.20 -1.47
CA PRO A 18 2.53 -11.92 -2.90
C PRO A 18 1.31 -12.35 -3.71
N GLU A 19 0.68 -13.48 -3.36
CA GLU A 19 -0.53 -13.98 -4.01
C GLU A 19 -1.70 -13.01 -3.77
N LEU A 20 -1.97 -12.68 -2.50
CA LEU A 20 -3.03 -11.74 -2.13
C LEU A 20 -2.88 -10.38 -2.83
N ILE A 21 -1.69 -9.79 -2.78
CA ILE A 21 -1.44 -8.49 -3.41
C ILE A 21 -1.52 -8.59 -4.94
N GLY A 22 -1.04 -9.69 -5.52
CA GLY A 22 -1.16 -9.97 -6.95
C GLY A 22 -2.61 -9.99 -7.41
N ASP A 23 -3.46 -10.70 -6.68
CA ASP A 23 -4.90 -10.80 -6.98
C ASP A 23 -5.60 -9.45 -6.83
N ILE A 24 -5.38 -8.73 -5.72
CA ILE A 24 -5.94 -7.39 -5.50
C ILE A 24 -5.55 -6.45 -6.65
N LYS A 25 -4.26 -6.38 -7.00
CA LYS A 25 -3.76 -5.49 -8.06
C LYS A 25 -4.33 -5.87 -9.42
N ARG A 26 -4.36 -7.16 -9.75
CA ARG A 26 -4.86 -7.65 -11.04
C ARG A 26 -6.35 -7.36 -11.20
N ASP A 27 -7.15 -7.77 -10.23
CA ASP A 27 -8.60 -7.71 -10.34
C ASP A 27 -9.10 -6.25 -10.29
N SER A 28 -8.50 -5.41 -9.44
CA SER A 28 -8.77 -3.97 -9.43
C SER A 28 -8.36 -3.27 -10.73
N SER A 29 -7.23 -3.65 -11.33
CA SER A 29 -6.79 -3.08 -12.62
C SER A 29 -7.76 -3.43 -13.75
N VAL A 30 -8.23 -4.68 -13.80
CA VAL A 30 -9.24 -5.10 -14.79
C VAL A 30 -10.56 -4.38 -14.54
N TRP A 31 -10.98 -4.26 -13.28
CA TRP A 31 -12.22 -3.62 -12.91
C TRP A 31 -12.23 -2.12 -13.26
N ILE A 32 -11.18 -1.37 -12.89
CA ILE A 32 -11.15 0.09 -13.10
C ILE A 32 -11.10 0.46 -14.58
N LYS A 33 -10.33 -0.30 -15.38
CA LYS A 33 -10.25 -0.12 -16.84
C LYS A 33 -11.57 -0.34 -17.57
N LYS A 34 -12.51 -1.07 -16.95
CA LYS A 34 -13.85 -1.29 -17.48
C LYS A 34 -14.85 -0.19 -17.09
N GLN A 35 -14.52 0.67 -16.12
CA GLN A 35 -15.44 1.72 -15.66
C GLN A 35 -15.48 2.90 -16.63
N ASP A 36 -14.32 3.30 -17.17
CA ASP A 36 -14.21 4.42 -18.09
C ASP A 36 -12.90 4.31 -18.90
N SER A 37 -12.98 4.68 -20.18
CA SER A 37 -11.84 4.83 -21.08
C SER A 37 -10.70 5.70 -20.54
N GLN A 38 -11.00 6.70 -19.69
CA GLN A 38 -9.96 7.54 -19.07
C GLN A 38 -8.98 6.75 -18.19
N PHE A 39 -9.35 5.54 -17.76
CA PHE A 39 -8.51 4.67 -16.94
C PHE A 39 -7.78 3.58 -17.74
N SER A 40 -7.78 3.62 -19.08
CA SER A 40 -7.12 2.60 -19.93
C SER A 40 -5.67 2.33 -19.52
N ASP A 41 -4.98 3.40 -19.13
CA ASP A 41 -3.56 3.43 -18.81
C ASP A 41 -3.32 3.29 -17.30
N PHE A 42 -4.34 2.96 -16.51
CA PHE A 42 -4.16 2.68 -15.09
C PHE A 42 -3.22 1.48 -14.90
N TYR A 43 -2.28 1.61 -13.97
CA TYR A 43 -1.45 0.51 -13.50
C TYR A 43 -1.05 0.73 -12.04
N TRP A 44 -0.81 -0.38 -11.34
CA TRP A 44 -0.16 -0.34 -10.03
C TRP A 44 1.35 -0.33 -10.21
N GLN A 45 2.06 0.35 -9.31
CA GLN A 45 3.50 0.16 -9.11
C GLN A 45 3.84 -1.33 -9.00
N ARG A 46 5.04 -1.76 -9.43
CA ARG A 46 5.42 -3.18 -9.36
C ARG A 46 5.53 -3.62 -7.91
N GLY A 47 6.21 -2.83 -7.10
CA GLY A 47 6.43 -3.10 -5.67
C GLY A 47 5.19 -3.01 -4.78
N ASN A 48 5.31 -3.53 -3.56
CA ASN A 48 4.38 -3.28 -2.46
C ASN A 48 5.14 -3.31 -1.13
N GLY A 49 4.61 -2.61 -0.13
CA GLY A 49 5.08 -2.70 1.25
C GLY A 49 4.14 -3.54 2.08
N ALA A 50 4.67 -4.53 2.80
CA ALA A 50 3.91 -5.36 3.72
C ALA A 50 4.62 -5.39 5.08
N PHE A 51 3.88 -5.01 6.12
CA PHE A 51 4.39 -4.90 7.49
C PHE A 51 3.48 -5.68 8.43
N SER A 52 4.07 -6.53 9.28
CA SER A 52 3.32 -7.26 10.30
C SER A 52 2.93 -6.33 11.43
N VAL A 53 1.70 -6.46 11.92
CA VAL A 53 1.15 -5.61 13.01
C VAL A 53 0.80 -6.50 14.20
N GLY A 54 1.25 -6.10 15.39
CA GLY A 54 0.87 -6.79 16.63
C GLY A 54 -0.59 -6.54 17.02
N GLN A 55 -1.22 -7.48 17.72
CA GLN A 55 -2.63 -7.36 18.15
C GLN A 55 -2.92 -6.07 18.93
N LEU A 56 -1.97 -5.60 19.74
CA LEU A 56 -2.10 -4.39 20.55
C LEU A 56 -2.06 -3.10 19.71
N GLU A 57 -1.55 -3.16 18.49
CA GLU A 57 -1.35 -2.01 17.61
C GLU A 57 -2.48 -1.85 16.60
N ILE A 58 -3.44 -2.79 16.56
CA ILE A 58 -4.52 -2.80 15.56
C ILE A 58 -5.30 -1.49 15.55
N ASP A 59 -5.71 -0.99 16.72
CA ASP A 59 -6.50 0.25 16.76
C ASP A 59 -5.66 1.48 16.42
N VAL A 60 -4.36 1.46 16.72
CA VAL A 60 -3.42 2.49 16.28
C VAL A 60 -3.32 2.50 14.75
N VAL A 61 -3.18 1.33 14.13
CA VAL A 61 -3.08 1.20 12.66
C VAL A 61 -4.39 1.54 11.96
N LYS A 62 -5.54 1.14 12.53
CA LYS A 62 -6.86 1.55 12.01
C LYS A 62 -7.01 3.07 12.00
N ASN A 63 -6.68 3.71 13.12
CA ASN A 63 -6.75 5.16 13.23
C ASN A 63 -5.78 5.85 12.27
N TYR A 64 -4.57 5.31 12.10
CA TYR A 64 -3.61 5.80 11.12
C TYR A 64 -4.19 5.74 9.69
N ILE A 65 -4.70 4.58 9.24
CA ILE A 65 -5.30 4.41 7.90
C ILE A 65 -6.49 5.34 7.69
N ALA A 66 -7.39 5.45 8.68
CA ALA A 66 -8.58 6.29 8.58
C ALA A 66 -8.26 7.79 8.41
N ASN A 67 -7.09 8.22 8.89
CA ASN A 67 -6.66 9.62 8.85
C ASN A 67 -5.65 9.93 7.73
N GLN A 68 -5.31 8.97 6.85
CA GLN A 68 -4.31 9.17 5.79
C GLN A 68 -4.61 10.36 4.88
N LYS A 69 -5.89 10.58 4.54
CA LYS A 69 -6.29 11.75 3.73
C LYS A 69 -5.91 13.08 4.36
N ALA A 70 -6.04 13.21 5.68
CA ALA A 70 -5.61 14.40 6.40
C ALA A 70 -4.08 14.43 6.55
N HIS A 71 -3.45 13.28 6.80
CA HIS A 71 -2.00 13.14 6.89
C HIS A 71 -1.30 13.62 5.60
N HIS A 72 -1.84 13.24 4.44
CA HIS A 72 -1.32 13.59 3.12
C HIS A 72 -1.56 15.02 2.68
N GLN A 73 -2.22 15.84 3.50
CA GLN A 73 -2.22 17.29 3.32
C GLN A 73 -0.88 17.91 3.75
N ALA A 74 -0.16 17.26 4.68
CA ALA A 74 1.08 17.76 5.27
C ALA A 74 2.32 16.91 4.92
N LYS A 75 2.15 15.64 4.54
CA LYS A 75 3.25 14.72 4.24
C LYS A 75 3.01 13.94 2.96
N ASP A 76 3.95 13.94 2.03
CA ASP A 76 3.81 13.14 0.80
C ASP A 76 4.09 11.65 1.03
N PHE A 77 3.61 10.82 0.10
CA PHE A 77 3.76 9.37 0.13
C PHE A 77 5.22 8.90 0.18
N LYS A 78 6.13 9.52 -0.58
CA LYS A 78 7.52 9.06 -0.64
C LYS A 78 8.20 9.23 0.71
N THR A 79 8.04 10.42 1.29
CA THR A 79 8.53 10.74 2.63
C THR A 79 7.97 9.78 3.68
N GLU A 80 6.70 9.42 3.57
CA GLU A 80 6.08 8.45 4.46
C GLU A 80 6.64 7.03 4.28
N TYR A 81 6.71 6.56 3.05
CA TYR A 81 7.16 5.20 2.74
C TYR A 81 8.60 4.98 3.16
N ILE A 82 9.51 5.92 2.85
CA ILE A 82 10.89 5.88 3.34
C ILE A 82 10.94 5.84 4.87
N GLY A 83 10.13 6.66 5.54
CA GLY A 83 10.06 6.66 7.01
C GLY A 83 9.59 5.33 7.59
N LEU A 84 8.67 4.62 6.91
CA LEU A 84 8.27 3.27 7.30
C LEU A 84 9.43 2.28 7.13
N LEU A 85 10.10 2.28 5.98
CA LEU A 85 11.24 1.37 5.74
C LEU A 85 12.33 1.57 6.80
N GLN A 86 12.68 2.82 7.11
CA GLN A 86 13.64 3.16 8.15
C GLN A 86 13.18 2.72 9.54
N ARG A 87 11.91 2.95 9.89
CA ARG A 87 11.35 2.55 11.19
C ARG A 87 11.39 1.03 11.42
N TYR A 88 11.23 0.25 10.35
CA TYR A 88 11.27 -1.21 10.40
C TYR A 88 12.66 -1.79 10.10
N ASP A 89 13.70 -0.96 10.04
CA ASP A 89 15.10 -1.36 9.78
C ASP A 89 15.26 -2.20 8.49
N LEU A 90 14.48 -1.85 7.46
CA LEU A 90 14.56 -2.49 6.15
C LEU A 90 15.64 -1.81 5.32
N ALA A 91 16.59 -2.58 4.81
CA ALA A 91 17.54 -2.09 3.82
C ALA A 91 16.83 -1.87 2.48
N PHE A 92 16.99 -0.66 1.92
CA PHE A 92 16.46 -0.33 0.61
C PHE A 92 17.45 0.58 -0.13
N ASP A 93 17.35 0.54 -1.46
CA ASP A 93 18.03 1.49 -2.33
C ASP A 93 16.96 2.34 -3.02
N GLU A 94 16.95 3.62 -2.69
CA GLU A 94 15.91 4.56 -3.14
C GLU A 94 15.78 4.63 -4.66
N ARG A 95 16.82 4.24 -5.42
CA ARG A 95 16.78 4.18 -6.89
C ARG A 95 15.79 3.15 -7.43
N TYR A 96 15.49 2.11 -6.65
CA TYR A 96 14.66 0.98 -7.08
C TYR A 96 13.32 0.88 -6.31
N VAL A 97 13.09 1.78 -5.36
CA VAL A 97 11.90 1.76 -4.50
C VAL A 97 10.64 2.24 -5.23
N TRP A 98 10.81 2.97 -6.33
CA TRP A 98 9.72 3.67 -7.02
C TRP A 98 9.25 3.01 -8.33
N ASP A 99 9.83 1.86 -8.69
CA ASP A 99 9.55 1.12 -9.93
C ASP A 99 8.35 0.14 -9.82
#